data_AF-A0A1H9EYK2-F1
#
_entry.id   AF-A0A1H9EYK2-F1
#
_cell.length_a   1.000
_cell.length_b   1.000
_cell.length_c   1.000
_cell.angle_alpha   90.00
_cell.angle_beta   90.00
_cell.angle_gamma   90.00
#
_symmetry.space_group_name_H-M   'P 1'
#
loop_
_entity.id
_entity.type
_entity.pdbx_description
1 polymer ?
#
loop_
_entity_poly.entity_id
_entity_poly.type
_entity_poly.pdbx_seq_one_letter_code
_entity_poly.pdbx_strand_id
1 'polypeptide(L)'
;MPLAINSDFEEVLEPFGRESANFFLAAALYHAHKLSFAAAASLADLSFEDFAARLREHFGTGFRLDEQVVEEDIHTVEALAHP
;
A
#
# COMPACT_ATOMS: atom_id res chain seq x y z
N MET A 1 7.51 -14.57 13.62
CA MET A 1 7.53 -15.32 12.35
C MET A 1 7.43 -14.29 11.24
N PRO A 2 8.45 -14.13 10.38
CA PRO A 2 8.29 -13.28 9.20
C PRO A 2 7.16 -13.83 8.33
N LEU A 3 6.39 -12.95 7.71
CA LEU A 3 5.43 -13.32 6.68
C LEU A 3 6.21 -13.94 5.52
N ALA A 4 6.04 -15.24 5.29
CA ALA A 4 6.53 -15.89 4.09
C ALA A 4 5.42 -15.79 3.04
N ILE A 5 5.64 -14.98 2.00
CA ILE A 5 4.77 -15.00 0.83
C ILE A 5 4.92 -16.38 0.18
N ASN A 6 3.82 -16.95 -0.31
CA ASN A 6 3.89 -18.23 -1.01
C ASN A 6 4.88 -18.11 -2.18
N SER A 7 5.86 -19.02 -2.23
CA SER A 7 6.91 -19.06 -3.26
C SER A 7 6.35 -19.12 -4.68
N ASP A 8 5.13 -19.63 -4.87
CA ASP A 8 4.47 -19.65 -6.18
C ASP A 8 4.24 -18.23 -6.74
N PHE A 9 4.21 -17.20 -5.89
CA PHE A 9 4.12 -15.81 -6.32
C PHE A 9 5.45 -15.25 -6.81
N GLU A 10 6.60 -15.87 -6.51
CA GLU A 10 7.90 -15.35 -6.95
C GLU A 10 7.98 -15.29 -8.49
N GLU A 11 7.52 -16.34 -9.19
CA GLU A 11 7.50 -16.39 -10.66
C GLU A 11 6.54 -15.36 -11.27
N VAL A 12 5.38 -15.14 -10.62
CA VAL A 12 4.39 -14.15 -11.08
C VAL A 12 4.88 -12.71 -10.86
N LEU A 13 5.67 -12.50 -9.80
CA LEU A 13 6.16 -11.19 -9.37
C LEU A 13 7.53 -10.83 -9.97
N GLU A 14 8.28 -11.81 -10.48
CA GLU A 14 9.59 -11.60 -11.13
C GLU A 14 9.57 -10.47 -12.17
N PRO A 15 8.59 -10.36 -13.08
CA PRO A 15 8.54 -9.29 -14.08
C PRO A 15 8.36 -7.89 -13.49
N PHE A 16 7.80 -7.80 -12.28
CA PHE A 16 7.53 -6.54 -11.58
C PHE A 16 8.67 -6.15 -10.62
N GLY A 17 9.69 -7.02 -10.47
CA GLY A 17 10.85 -6.83 -9.64
C GLY A 17 10.69 -7.39 -8.23
N ARG A 18 11.83 -7.65 -7.57
CA ARG A 18 11.91 -8.36 -6.28
C ARG A 18 11.13 -7.67 -5.14
N GLU A 19 11.00 -6.34 -5.19
CA GLU A 19 10.27 -5.55 -4.18
C GLU A 19 8.77 -5.39 -4.49
N SER A 20 8.27 -5.95 -5.60
CA SER A 20 6.87 -5.82 -5.99
C SER A 20 5.91 -6.53 -5.04
N ALA A 21 6.37 -7.59 -4.37
CA ALA A 21 5.55 -8.35 -3.44
C ALA A 21 5.02 -7.49 -2.28
N ASN A 22 5.88 -6.65 -1.71
CA ASN A 22 5.51 -5.72 -0.65
C ASN A 22 4.52 -4.67 -1.15
N PHE A 23 4.73 -4.15 -2.37
CA PHE A 23 3.80 -3.22 -3.01
C PHE A 23 2.40 -3.84 -3.20
N PHE A 24 2.30 -5.02 -3.82
CA PHE A 24 1.02 -5.65 -4.10
C PHE A 24 0.28 -6.06 -2.83
N LEU A 25 1.01 -6.50 -1.80
CA LEU A 25 0.43 -6.81 -0.49
C LEU A 25 -0.11 -5.53 0.18
N ALA A 26 0.68 -4.46 0.20
CA ALA A 26 0.27 -3.18 0.76
C ALA A 26 -0.95 -2.59 0.01
N ALA A 27 -0.96 -2.65 -1.32
CA ALA A 27 -2.07 -2.21 -2.15
C ALA A 27 -3.34 -3.04 -1.90
N ALA A 28 -3.22 -4.35 -1.74
CA ALA A 28 -4.36 -5.22 -1.43
C ALA A 28 -4.95 -4.91 -0.04
N LEU A 29 -4.10 -4.68 0.96
CA LEU A 29 -4.54 -4.32 2.31
C LEU A 29 -5.16 -2.91 2.37
N TYR A 30 -4.63 -1.97 1.59
CA TYR A 30 -5.24 -0.65 1.39
C TYR A 30 -6.63 -0.77 0.76
N HIS A 31 -6.77 -1.50 -0.35
CA HIS A 31 -8.06 -1.73 -1.00
C HIS A 31 -9.07 -2.50 -0.12
N ALA A 32 -8.59 -3.29 0.84
CA ALA A 32 -9.41 -3.97 1.83
C ALA A 32 -9.78 -3.10 3.04
N HIS A 33 -9.44 -1.81 3.03
CA HIS A 33 -9.62 -0.88 4.15
C HIS A 33 -9.02 -1.41 5.47
N LYS A 34 -7.86 -2.06 5.38
CA LYS A 34 -7.10 -2.56 6.54
C LYS A 34 -5.90 -1.70 6.88
N LEU A 35 -5.49 -0.87 5.94
CA LEU A 35 -4.40 0.08 6.09
C LEU A 35 -4.81 1.42 5.51
N SER A 36 -4.40 2.46 6.22
CA SER A 36 -4.36 3.83 5.72
C SER A 36 -3.42 3.91 4.50
N PHE A 37 -3.59 4.92 3.64
CA PHE A 37 -2.76 5.03 2.44
C PHE A 37 -1.28 5.26 2.79
N ALA A 38 -1.03 6.12 3.79
CA ALA A 38 0.32 6.40 4.27
C ALA A 38 0.98 5.13 4.84
N ALA A 39 0.23 4.31 5.59
CA ALA A 39 0.72 3.05 6.12
C ALA A 39 1.04 2.04 5.00
N ALA A 40 0.21 1.97 3.96
CA ALA A 40 0.45 1.12 2.80
C ALA A 40 1.70 1.56 2.00
N ALA A 41 1.87 2.86 1.77
CA ALA A 41 3.07 3.39 1.12
C ALA A 41 4.35 3.07 1.90
N SER A 42 4.32 3.27 3.23
CA SER A 42 5.45 2.94 4.10
C SER A 42 5.77 1.44 4.12
N LEU A 43 4.75 0.56 4.10
CA LEU A 43 4.96 -0.89 4.03
C LEU A 43 5.50 -1.37 2.69
N ALA A 44 5.21 -0.63 1.62
CA ALA A 44 5.76 -0.88 0.30
C ALA A 44 7.19 -0.31 0.12
N ASP A 45 7.75 0.35 1.14
CA ASP A 45 9.01 1.10 1.08
C ASP A 45 9.03 2.16 -0.04
N LEU A 46 7.87 2.81 -0.25
CA LEU A 46 7.66 3.81 -1.29
C LEU A 46 7.23 5.15 -0.68
N SER A 47 7.57 6.24 -1.37
CA SER A 47 6.99 7.54 -1.06
C SER A 47 5.49 7.54 -1.36
N PHE A 48 4.76 8.48 -0.75
CA PHE A 48 3.32 8.64 -1.00
C PHE A 48 3.01 8.80 -2.50
N GLU A 49 3.80 9.61 -3.20
CA GLU A 49 3.63 9.90 -4.63
C GLU A 49 3.97 8.68 -5.50
N ASP A 50 5.06 7.97 -5.19
CA ASP A 50 5.47 6.77 -5.94
C ASP A 50 4.47 5.62 -5.75
N PHE A 51 3.94 5.47 -4.54
CA PHE A 51 2.90 4.49 -4.25
C PHE A 51 1.61 4.80 -5.03
N ALA A 52 1.20 6.08 -5.08
CA ALA A 52 0.06 6.53 -5.87
C ALA A 52 0.25 6.29 -7.38
N ALA A 53 1.44 6.56 -7.90
CA ALA A 53 1.79 6.35 -9.29
C ALA A 53 1.70 4.85 -9.66
N ARG A 54 2.31 3.97 -8.86
CA ARG A 54 2.25 2.52 -9.08
C ARG A 54 0.85 1.94 -8.93
N LEU A 55 0.06 2.42 -7.97
CA LEU A 55 -1.35 2.05 -7.85
C LEU A 55 -2.11 2.38 -9.13
N ARG A 56 -1.90 3.58 -9.67
CA ARG A 56 -2.52 4.00 -10.93
C ARG A 56 -2.07 3.15 -12.11
N GLU A 57 -0.79 2.81 -12.20
CA GLU A 57 -0.23 1.98 -13.27
C GLU A 57 -0.79 0.55 -13.25
N HIS A 58 -0.87 -0.08 -12.08
CA HIS A 58 -1.24 -1.49 -11.96
C HIS A 58 -2.73 -1.74 -11.79
N PHE A 59 -3.46 -0.85 -11.13
CA PHE A 59 -4.87 -1.04 -10.79
C PHE A 59 -5.80 -0.09 -11.54
N GLY A 60 -5.26 0.82 -12.36
CA GLY A 60 -6.05 1.84 -13.09
C GLY A 60 -6.69 2.88 -12.17
N THR A 61 -6.50 2.76 -10.86
CA THR A 61 -6.98 3.66 -9.82
C THR A 61 -5.79 4.17 -9.04
N GLY A 62 -5.63 5.50 -8.95
CA GLY A 62 -4.69 6.10 -8.01
C GLY A 62 -5.25 6.06 -6.58
N PHE A 63 -4.95 7.09 -5.80
CA PHE A 63 -5.57 7.30 -4.49
C PHE A 63 -7.11 7.23 -4.59
N ARG A 64 -7.73 6.26 -3.89
CA ARG A 64 -9.18 6.21 -3.73
C ARG A 64 -9.55 7.12 -2.57
N LEU A 65 -10.13 8.28 -2.89
CA LEU A 65 -10.94 9.06 -1.94
C LEU A 65 -12.25 8.29 -1.73
N ASP A 66 -12.20 7.17 -1.02
CA ASP A 66 -13.40 6.59 -0.44
C ASP A 66 -13.65 7.33 0.87
N GLU A 67 -14.87 7.83 1.07
CA GLU A 67 -15.23 8.80 2.12
C GLU A 67 -14.92 8.25 3.53
N GLN A 68 -14.81 6.92 3.68
CA GLN A 68 -14.41 6.25 4.93
C GLN A 68 -12.88 6.18 5.16
N VAL A 69 -12.05 6.24 4.12
CA VAL A 69 -10.57 6.20 4.25
C VAL A 69 -10.01 7.54 4.67
N VAL A 70 -10.69 8.63 4.30
CA VAL A 70 -10.31 10.01 4.64
C VAL A 70 -10.32 10.22 6.16
N GLU A 71 -11.29 9.63 6.86
CA GLU A 71 -11.40 9.75 8.32
C GLU A 71 -10.24 9.05 9.05
N GLU A 72 -9.82 7.87 8.60
CA GLU A 72 -8.70 7.13 9.19
C GLU A 72 -7.33 7.77 8.91
N ASP A 73 -7.11 8.29 7.70
CA ASP A 73 -5.87 9.01 7.37
C ASP A 73 -5.77 10.34 8.14
N ILE A 74 -6.88 11.09 8.29
CA ILE A 74 -6.90 12.33 9.10
C ILE A 74 -6.57 12.02 10.56
N HIS A 75 -7.21 11.00 11.16
CA HIS A 75 -6.93 10.63 12.55
C HIS A 75 -5.49 10.12 12.76
N THR A 76 -4.91 9.44 11.76
CA THR A 76 -3.51 8.99 11.83
C THR A 76 -2.54 10.18 11.78
N VAL A 77 -2.82 11.17 10.94
CA VAL A 77 -2.02 12.41 10.86
C VAL A 77 -2.16 13.23 12.15
N GLU A 78 -3.35 13.33 12.73
CA GLU A 78 -3.58 14.04 14.00
C GLU A 78 -2.82 13.39 15.17
N ALA A 79 -2.80 12.05 15.23
CA ALA A 79 -2.07 11.29 16.25
C ALA A 79 -0.55 11.43 16.11
N LEU A 80 -0.03 11.58 14.89
CA LEU A 80 1.40 11.81 14.64
C LEU A 80 1.82 13.28 14.88
N ALA A 81 0.88 14.23 14.80
CA ALA A 81 1.12 15.65 15.02
C ALA A 81 1.11 16.07 16.50
N HIS A 82 0.65 15.21 17.41
CA HIS A 82 0.64 15.44 18.85
C HIS A 82 1.36 14.29 19.60
N PRO A 83 2.71 14.33 19.73
CA PRO A 83 3.47 13.42 20.58
C PRO A 83 3.25 13.65 22.08
#